data_AF-A0A414W5P6-F1
#
_entry.id   AF-A0A414W5P6-F1
#
_cell.length_a   1.000
_cell.length_b   1.000
_cell.length_c   1.000
_cell.angle_alpha   90.00
_cell.angle_beta   90.00
_cell.angle_gamma   90.00
#
_symmetry.space_group_name_H-M   'P 1'
#
loop_
_entity.id
_entity.type
_entity.pdbx_description
1 polymer ?
#
loop_
_entity_poly.entity_id
_entity_poly.type
_entity_poly.pdbx_seq_one_letter_code
_entity_poly.pdbx_strand_id
1 'polypeptide(L)'
;MSERNNVLYLVVADTLKSAKQLMDAFTFSNMHELSKVSRAERTVYLKDGRIFKFTSMTSNNSIVRGRRNWNIYSGEAFEEEFLNDNK
;
A
#
# COMPACT_ATOMS: atom_id res chain seq x y z
N MET A 1 13.31 8.15 -21.69
CA MET A 1 12.57 8.19 -20.42
C MET A 1 13.01 6.98 -19.63
N SER A 2 13.73 7.15 -18.52
CA SER A 2 14.03 6.01 -17.65
C SER A 2 12.70 5.51 -17.10
N GLU A 3 12.30 4.30 -17.49
CA GLU A 3 11.23 3.59 -16.82
C GLU A 3 11.62 3.52 -15.35
N ARG A 4 10.99 4.35 -14.50
CA ARG A 4 11.08 4.13 -13.06
C ARG A 4 10.52 2.75 -12.82
N ASN A 5 11.40 1.82 -12.43
CA ASN A 5 11.01 0.51 -11.95
C ASN A 5 10.19 0.70 -10.69
N ASN A 6 8.87 0.84 -10.85
CA ASN A 6 7.98 1.03 -9.73
C ASN A 6 7.85 -0.29 -9.00
N VAL A 7 8.17 -0.29 -7.71
CA VAL A 7 7.95 -1.46 -6.86
C VAL A 7 6.53 -1.40 -6.34
N LEU A 8 5.77 -2.46 -6.59
CA LEU A 8 4.33 -2.50 -6.34
C LEU A 8 4.02 -3.37 -5.12
N TYR A 9 3.42 -2.78 -4.10
CA TYR A 9 2.99 -3.45 -2.87
C TYR A 9 1.47 -3.51 -2.79
N LEU A 10 0.93 -4.71 -2.56
CA LEU A 10 -0.50 -4.93 -2.34
C LEU A 10 -0.71 -5.31 -0.88
N VAL A 11 -1.27 -4.39 -0.10
CA VAL A 11 -1.58 -4.58 1.31
C VAL A 11 -3.02 -5.05 1.44
N VAL A 12 -3.21 -6.26 1.97
CA VAL A 12 -4.51 -6.92 2.10
C VAL A 12 -4.90 -6.98 3.57
N ALA A 13 -5.84 -6.14 3.97
CA ALA A 13 -6.41 -6.15 5.31
C ALA A 13 -7.68 -7.02 5.38
N ASP A 14 -8.15 -7.33 6.58
CA ASP A 14 -9.37 -8.12 6.75
C ASP A 14 -10.61 -7.37 6.26
N THR A 15 -10.67 -6.06 6.55
CA THR A 15 -11.80 -5.20 6.20
C THR A 15 -11.36 -3.97 5.42
N LEU A 16 -12.29 -3.39 4.65
CA LEU A 16 -12.04 -2.12 3.94
C LEU A 16 -11.74 -0.98 4.92
N LYS A 17 -12.31 -1.03 6.12
CA LYS A 17 -12.04 -0.07 7.19
C LYS A 17 -10.58 -0.18 7.63
N SER A 18 -10.11 -1.38 7.95
CA SER A 18 -8.71 -1.64 8.33
C SER A 18 -7.74 -1.22 7.23
N ALA A 19 -8.05 -1.52 5.95
CA ALA A 19 -7.23 -1.09 4.82
C ALA A 19 -7.07 0.44 4.73
N LYS A 20 -8.15 1.19 5.00
CA LYS A 20 -8.10 2.67 5.04
C LYS A 20 -7.28 3.17 6.23
N GLN A 21 -7.44 2.55 7.40
CA GLN A 21 -6.68 2.93 8.59
C GLN A 21 -5.17 2.72 8.39
N LEU A 22 -4.76 1.58 7.84
CA LEU A 22 -3.36 1.31 7.47
C LEU A 22 -2.84 2.32 6.45
N MET A 23 -3.65 2.65 5.43
CA MET A 23 -3.28 3.67 4.45
C MET A 23 -3.06 5.05 5.09
N ASP A 24 -3.98 5.49 5.95
CA ASP A 24 -3.88 6.80 6.61
C ASP A 24 -2.68 6.84 7.57
N ALA A 25 -2.45 5.78 8.35
CA ALA A 25 -1.27 5.65 9.22
C ALA A 25 0.04 5.70 8.41
N PHE A 26 0.12 4.91 7.33
CA PHE A 26 1.30 4.90 6.46
C PHE A 26 1.55 6.24 5.78
N THR A 27 0.49 6.89 5.32
CA THR A 27 0.57 8.23 4.72
C THR A 27 1.09 9.24 5.72
N PHE A 28 0.63 9.17 6.97
CA PHE A 28 1.07 10.06 8.04
C PHE A 28 2.54 9.84 8.40
N SER A 29 2.95 8.59 8.63
CA SER A 29 4.34 8.26 8.97
C SER A 29 5.34 8.62 7.87
N ASN A 30 4.90 8.62 6.60
CA ASN A 30 5.76 8.86 5.43
C ASN A 30 5.53 10.23 4.78
N MET A 31 4.93 11.20 5.46
CA MET A 31 4.48 12.47 4.87
C MET A 31 5.54 13.20 4.03
N HIS A 32 6.81 13.13 4.45
CA HIS A 32 7.95 13.76 3.75
C HIS A 32 8.39 13.01 2.48
N GLU A 33 8.08 11.72 2.39
CA GLU A 33 8.46 10.81 1.30
C GLU A 33 7.35 10.66 0.24
N LEU A 34 6.15 11.18 0.52
CA LEU A 34 5.01 11.11 -0.40
C LEU A 34 5.28 11.88 -1.70
N SER A 35 4.95 11.25 -2.83
CA SER A 35 4.80 11.92 -4.13
C SER A 35 3.33 12.17 -4.47
N LYS A 36 2.43 11.25 -4.12
CA LYS A 36 0.98 11.35 -4.35
C LYS A 36 0.22 10.43 -3.40
N VAL A 37 -1.01 10.80 -3.06
CA VAL A 37 -1.96 9.94 -2.35
C VAL A 37 -3.30 9.94 -3.08
N SER A 38 -3.83 8.75 -3.38
CA SER A 38 -5.12 8.55 -4.05
C SER A 38 -6.06 7.80 -3.11
N ARG A 39 -6.94 8.53 -2.41
CA ARG A 39 -7.91 7.92 -1.47
C ARG A 39 -9.01 7.12 -2.17
N ALA A 40 -9.43 7.56 -3.36
CA ALA A 40 -10.43 6.84 -4.15
C ALA A 40 -9.92 5.44 -4.57
N GLU A 41 -8.65 5.37 -4.99
CA GLU A 41 -8.00 4.12 -5.39
C GLU A 41 -7.31 3.38 -4.23
N ARG A 42 -7.31 3.97 -3.02
CA ARG A 42 -6.57 3.52 -1.85
C ARG A 42 -5.11 3.21 -2.16
N THR A 43 -4.43 4.17 -2.80
CA THR A 43 -3.06 4.01 -3.27
C THR A 43 -2.17 5.15 -2.79
N VAL A 44 -1.01 4.81 -2.26
CA VAL A 44 0.04 5.74 -1.81
C VAL A 44 1.25 5.60 -2.72
N TYR A 45 1.79 6.73 -3.16
CA TYR A 45 2.95 6.80 -4.05
C TYR A 45 4.07 7.52 -3.30
N LEU A 46 5.24 6.89 -3.22
CA LEU A 46 6.43 7.49 -2.64
C LEU A 46 7.32 8.11 -3.73
N LYS A 47 8.23 9.01 -3.34
CA LYS A 47 9.18 9.69 -4.24
C LYS A 47 10.24 8.75 -4.82
N ASP A 48 10.54 7.66 -4.11
CA ASP A 48 11.51 6.63 -4.51
C ASP A 48 10.96 5.64 -5.54
N GLY A 49 9.68 5.72 -5.90
CA GLY A 49 9.03 4.85 -6.88
C GLY A 49 8.28 3.65 -6.28
N ARG A 50 8.26 3.48 -4.95
CA ARG A 50 7.37 2.50 -4.30
C ARG A 50 5.91 2.95 -4.36
N ILE A 51 5.02 2.02 -4.69
CA ILE A 51 3.58 2.25 -4.78
C ILE A 51 2.86 1.21 -3.93
N PHE A 52 2.09 1.66 -2.95
CA PHE A 52 1.35 0.83 -2.03
C PHE A 52 -0.15 0.93 -2.32
N LYS A 53 -0.79 -0.19 -2.61
CA LYS A 53 -2.23 -0.28 -2.81
C LYS A 53 -2.87 -1.05 -1.67
N PHE A 54 -3.87 -0.45 -1.03
CA PHE A 54 -4.57 -1.00 0.12
C PHE A 54 -5.93 -1.56 -0.29
N THR A 55 -6.18 -2.82 0.07
CA THR A 55 -7.40 -3.55 -0.26
C THR A 55 -7.85 -4.41 0.92
N SER A 56 -9.05 -4.98 0.85
CA SER A 56 -9.53 -5.94 1.85
C SER A 56 -9.74 -7.34 1.27
N MET A 57 -9.72 -8.37 2.12
CA MET A 57 -10.07 -9.73 1.71
C MET A 57 -11.48 -9.81 1.10
N THR A 58 -12.40 -8.99 1.60
CA THR A 58 -13.81 -8.93 1.16
C THR A 58 -14.03 -8.17 -0.15
N SER A 59 -13.10 -7.33 -0.58
CA SER A 59 -13.17 -6.70 -1.90
C SER A 59 -12.75 -7.71 -2.96
N ASN A 60 -13.60 -7.92 -3.98
CA ASN A 60 -13.35 -8.79 -5.14
C ASN A 60 -11.96 -8.52 -5.76
N ASN A 61 -10.95 -9.24 -5.26
CA ASN A 61 -9.52 -8.98 -5.50
C ASN A 61 -8.94 -9.82 -6.64
N SER A 62 -9.76 -10.65 -7.30
CA SER A 62 -9.33 -11.49 -8.43
C SER A 62 -8.72 -10.68 -9.57
N ILE A 63 -9.15 -9.42 -9.74
CA ILE A 63 -8.71 -8.54 -10.83
C ILE A 63 -7.30 -7.96 -10.59
N VAL A 64 -6.85 -7.80 -9.35
CA VAL A 64 -5.58 -7.10 -9.04
C VAL A 64 -4.39 -8.07 -8.91
N ARG A 65 -4.62 -9.27 -8.35
CA ARG A 65 -3.55 -10.28 -8.17
C ARG A 65 -2.98 -10.83 -9.48
N GLY A 66 -3.77 -10.85 -10.57
CA GLY A 66 -3.38 -11.48 -11.83
C GLY A 66 -2.70 -10.59 -12.87
N ARG A 67 -2.61 -9.26 -12.66
CA ARG A 67 -2.20 -8.32 -13.73
C ARG A 67 -0.86 -7.62 -13.52
N ARG A 68 -0.26 -7.68 -12.33
CA ARG A 68 1.09 -7.14 -12.04
C ARG A 68 1.78 -7.99 -10.96
N ASN A 69 3.11 -8.08 -10.99
CA ASN A 69 3.90 -8.70 -9.92
C ASN A 69 3.86 -7.80 -8.68
N TRP A 70 2.88 -8.02 -7.81
CA TRP A 70 2.76 -7.33 -6.53
C TRP A 70 3.55 -8.09 -5.45
N ASN A 71 4.26 -7.35 -4.61
CA ASN A 71 4.67 -7.84 -3.30
C ASN A 71 3.43 -7.79 -2.39
N ILE A 72 2.90 -8.95 -2.02
CA ILE A 72 1.64 -9.05 -1.28
C ILE A 72 1.95 -9.15 0.21
N TYR A 73 1.32 -8.27 0.99
CA TYR A 73 1.39 -8.27 2.45
C TYR A 73 -0.01 -8.45 3.05
N SER A 74 -0.10 -9.18 4.15
CA SER A 74 -1.25 -9.05 5.05
C SER A 74 -1.19 -7.68 5.73
N GLY A 75 -2.32 -7.20 6.28
CA GLY A 75 -2.35 -5.95 7.03
C GLY A 75 -1.38 -5.97 8.22
N GLU A 76 -1.31 -7.09 8.94
CA GLU A 76 -0.42 -7.30 10.09
C GLU A 76 1.05 -7.27 9.68
N ALA A 77 1.45 -8.05 8.66
CA ALA A 77 2.84 -8.07 8.19
C ALA A 77 3.28 -6.69 7.65
N PHE A 78 2.36 -5.95 7.03
CA PHE A 78 2.63 -4.59 6.59
C PHE A 78 2.83 -3.63 7.77
N GLU A 79 1.99 -3.73 8.80
CA GLU A 79 2.11 -2.89 10.00
C GLU A 79 3.44 -3.16 10.72
N GLU A 80 3.83 -4.43 10.86
CA GLU A 80 5.12 -4.80 11.43
C GLU A 80 6.32 -4.24 10.64
N GLU A 81 6.30 -4.35 9.31
CA GLU A 81 7.44 -3.94 8.48
C GLU A 81 7.51 -2.42 8.25
N PHE A 82 6.36 -1.74 8.13
CA PHE A 82 6.32 -0.36 7.63
C PHE A 82 5.75 0.67 8.60
N LEU A 83 5.15 0.25 9.73
CA LEU A 83 4.54 1.16 10.70
C LEU A 83 5.12 1.02 12.11
N ASN A 84 5.53 -0.17 12.51
CA ASN A 84 6.11 -0.45 13.83
C ASN A 84 7.61 -0.17 13.91
N ASP A 85 8.06 0.95 13.35
CA ASP A 85 9.46 1.41 13.42
C ASP A 85 9.81 2.07 14.78
N ASN A 86 9.22 1.56 15.88
CA ASN A 86 9.62 1.88 17.25
C ASN A 86 10.81 1.00 17.68
N LYS A 87 11.96 1.17 17.03
CA LYS A 87 13.27 0.72 17.54
C LYS A 87 14.27 1.86 17.58
#